data_AF-A0A926V7G9-F1
#
_entry.id   AF-A0A926V7G9-F1
#
_cell.length_a   1.000
_cell.length_b   1.000
_cell.length_c   1.000
_cell.angle_alpha   90.00
_cell.angle_beta   90.00
_cell.angle_gamma   90.00
#
_symmetry.space_group_name_H-M   'P 1'
#
loop_
_entity.id
_entity.type
_entity.pdbx_description
1 polymer ?
#
loop_
_entity_poly.entity_id
_entity_poly.type
_entity_poly.pdbx_seq_one_letter_code
_entity_poly.pdbx_strand_id
1 'polypeptide(L)'
;MHREAISTKRNSEGSAEGESEQSKALLNELMSYPGIAEVWHPSARTTQNTMLLTVHLKRGDLELEFFSTIATLGTPYDITLQELRIECLFPANDNTEHNWEQILKS
;
A
#
# COMPACT_ATOMS: atom_id res chain seq x y z
N MET A 1 -31.61 -15.13 -1.32
CA MET A 1 -30.85 -14.10 -2.03
C MET A 1 -30.26 -13.14 -1.00
N HIS A 2 -29.03 -13.40 -0.56
CA HIS A 2 -28.32 -12.58 0.42
C HIS A 2 -27.37 -11.67 -0.38
N ARG A 3 -27.60 -10.36 -0.34
CA ARG A 3 -26.74 -9.35 -0.98
C ARG A 3 -25.81 -8.81 0.09
N GLU A 4 -24.53 -9.20 0.05
CA GLU A 4 -23.50 -8.56 0.88
C GLU A 4 -23.23 -7.15 0.32
N ALA A 5 -23.51 -6.15 1.14
CA ALA A 5 -23.25 -4.76 0.83
C ALA A 5 -21.77 -4.46 1.10
N ILE A 6 -21.00 -4.20 0.04
CA ILE A 6 -19.64 -3.68 0.16
C ILE A 6 -19.73 -2.23 0.65
N SER A 7 -19.64 -2.04 1.97
CA SER A 7 -19.60 -0.71 2.57
C SER A 7 -18.22 -0.10 2.34
N THR A 8 -18.13 0.83 1.39
CA THR A 8 -16.92 1.65 1.21
C THR A 8 -16.93 2.73 2.31
N LYS A 9 -16.28 2.46 3.45
CA LYS A 9 -16.00 3.49 4.46
C LYS A 9 -14.70 4.21 4.10
N ARG A 10 -14.79 5.53 3.94
CA ARG A 10 -13.62 6.42 3.84
C ARG A 10 -12.97 6.52 5.21
N ASN A 11 -11.97 5.69 5.48
CA ASN A 11 -11.08 5.93 6.60
C ASN A 11 -10.10 7.03 6.18
N SER A 12 -10.28 8.23 6.72
CA SER A 12 -9.21 9.22 6.75
C SER A 12 -8.15 8.72 7.72
N GLU A 13 -7.22 7.90 7.24
CA GLU A 13 -6.03 7.56 8.02
C GLU A 13 -5.21 8.84 8.23
N GLY A 14 -4.83 9.08 9.49
CA GLY A 14 -3.83 10.09 9.84
C GLY A 14 -4.38 11.37 10.45
N SER A 15 -4.94 11.28 11.66
CA SER A 15 -4.82 12.39 12.62
C SER A 15 -3.99 11.93 13.82
N ALA A 16 -2.72 12.33 13.80
CA ALA A 16 -1.85 12.59 14.95
C ALA A 16 -1.32 11.42 15.82
N GLU A 17 -0.67 10.42 15.23
CA GLU A 17 0.23 9.48 15.97
C GLU A 17 1.71 9.59 15.55
N GLY A 18 2.08 10.69 14.90
CA GLY A 18 3.44 10.93 14.40
C GLY A 18 4.41 11.60 15.37
N GLU A 19 3.98 11.99 16.57
CA GLU A 19 4.76 12.89 17.45
C GLU A 19 5.28 12.24 18.74
N SER A 20 5.01 10.94 18.96
CA SER A 20 5.48 10.25 20.16
C SER A 20 7.01 10.07 20.16
N GLU A 21 7.62 10.03 21.36
CA GLU A 21 9.06 9.73 21.49
C GLU A 21 9.43 8.34 20.93
N GLN A 22 8.49 7.40 20.97
CA GLN A 22 8.64 6.07 20.39
C GLN A 22 8.68 6.13 18.86
N SER A 23 7.82 6.95 18.25
CA SER A 23 7.82 7.20 16.79
C SER A 23 9.14 7.81 16.34
N LYS A 24 9.69 8.75 17.12
CA LYS A 24 11.01 9.37 16.84
C LYS A 24 12.16 8.39 16.99
N ALA A 25 12.15 7.54 18.02
CA ALA A 25 13.17 6.52 18.23
C ALA A 25 13.19 5.50 17.08
N LEU A 26 12.02 5.03 16.66
CA LEU A 26 11.88 4.12 15.52
C LEU A 26 12.32 4.77 14.21
N LEU A 27 11.97 6.03 13.97
CA LEU A 27 12.45 6.76 12.79
C LEU A 27 13.98 6.84 12.78
N ASN A 28 14.61 7.17 13.90
CA ASN A 28 16.07 7.24 13.99
C ASN A 28 16.74 5.87 13.72
N GLU A 29 16.14 4.78 14.22
CA GLU A 29 16.59 3.44 13.90
C GLU A 29 16.47 3.14 12.41
N LEU A 30 15.33 3.45 11.78
CA LEU A 30 15.12 3.24 10.34
C LEU A 30 16.15 4.01 9.50
N MET A 31 16.49 5.23 9.90
CA MET A 31 17.49 6.05 9.22
C MET A 31 18.91 5.48 9.31
N SER A 32 19.18 4.55 10.24
CA SER A 32 20.47 3.88 10.36
C SER A 32 20.65 2.73 9.36
N TYR A 33 19.57 2.27 8.73
CA TYR A 33 19.66 1.19 7.74
C TYR A 33 20.30 1.68 6.42
N PRO A 34 21.22 0.90 5.83
CA PRO A 34 21.88 1.26 4.58
C PRO A 34 20.87 1.57 3.47
N GLY A 35 21.08 2.70 2.77
CA GLY A 35 20.24 3.11 1.64
C GLY A 35 18.94 3.83 2.01
N ILE A 36 18.48 3.79 3.27
CA ILE A 36 17.23 4.46 3.69
C ILE A 36 17.37 5.99 3.66
N ALA A 37 18.48 6.53 4.17
CA ALA A 37 18.71 7.98 4.18
C ALA A 37 18.76 8.61 2.77
N GLU A 38 19.13 7.82 1.76
CA GLU A 38 19.24 8.27 0.36
C GLU A 38 17.88 8.34 -0.34
N VAL A 39 16.96 7.43 0.01
CA VAL A 39 15.61 7.36 -0.59
C VAL A 39 14.56 8.17 0.21
N TRP A 40 14.90 8.58 1.43
CA TRP A 40 14.00 9.36 2.27
C TRP A 40 13.93 10.82 1.84
N HIS A 41 12.80 11.21 1.25
CA HIS A 41 12.52 12.59 0.84
C HIS A 41 11.31 13.16 1.60
N PRO A 42 11.53 13.96 2.66
CA PRO A 42 10.45 14.56 3.47
C PRO A 42 9.47 15.42 2.65
N SER A 43 9.91 15.90 1.48
CA SER A 43 9.18 16.77 0.56
C SER A 43 8.52 16.02 -0.61
N ALA A 44 8.57 14.68 -0.65
CA ALA A 44 7.73 13.89 -1.55
C ALA A 44 6.27 13.84 -1.06
N ARG A 45 5.71 14.98 -0.65
CA ARG A 45 4.27 15.23 -0.74
C ARG A 45 3.95 15.35 -2.22
N THR A 46 4.06 14.22 -2.91
CA THR A 46 3.44 13.96 -4.21
C THR A 46 2.06 14.57 -4.12
N THR A 47 1.75 15.52 -5.00
CA THR A 47 0.44 16.18 -5.13
C THR A 47 -0.68 15.30 -4.58
N GLN A 48 -1.03 15.50 -3.29
CA GLN A 48 -1.79 14.55 -2.46
C GLN A 48 -3.28 14.59 -2.80
N ASN A 49 -3.60 14.45 -4.09
CA ASN A 49 -4.95 14.40 -4.62
C ASN A 49 -5.17 13.20 -5.54
N THR A 50 -4.22 12.26 -5.61
CA THR A 50 -4.49 10.95 -6.21
C THR A 50 -5.04 10.06 -5.11
N MET A 51 -6.30 9.63 -5.26
CA MET A 51 -6.93 8.64 -4.36
C MET A 51 -6.35 7.23 -4.57
N LEU A 52 -5.52 7.07 -5.61
CA LEU A 52 -4.91 5.82 -6.02
C LEU A 52 -3.39 5.94 -5.88
N LEU A 53 -2.81 4.97 -5.18
CA LEU A 53 -1.37 4.72 -5.17
C LEU A 53 -1.07 3.75 -6.32
N THR A 54 -0.19 4.17 -7.23
CA THR A 54 0.29 3.30 -8.31
C THR A 54 1.68 2.77 -7.97
N VAL A 55 1.85 1.46 -8.04
CA VAL A 55 3.10 0.73 -7.87
C VAL A 55 3.68 0.44 -9.25
N HIS A 56 4.93 0.84 -9.48
CA HIS A 56 5.67 0.56 -10.71
C HIS A 56 6.71 -0.52 -10.42
N LEU A 57 6.64 -1.64 -11.15
CA LEU A 57 7.52 -2.79 -11.00
C LEU A 57 8.29 -3.03 -12.30
N LYS A 58 9.58 -3.35 -12.19
CA LYS A 58 10.43 -3.72 -13.33
C LYS A 58 11.06 -5.10 -13.10
N ARG A 59 10.89 -6.00 -14.06
CA ARG A 59 11.51 -7.33 -14.07
C ARG A 59 12.12 -7.59 -15.45
N GLY A 60 13.45 -7.46 -15.54
CA GLY A 60 14.13 -7.46 -16.84
C GLY A 60 13.61 -6.31 -17.70
N ASP A 61 13.11 -6.65 -18.88
CA ASP A 61 12.53 -5.69 -19.83
C ASP A 61 11.01 -5.46 -19.62
N LEU A 62 10.39 -6.14 -18.65
CA LEU A 62 8.98 -5.96 -18.33
C LEU A 62 8.81 -4.77 -17.37
N GLU A 63 7.99 -3.82 -17.79
CA GLU A 63 7.53 -2.70 -16.95
C GLU A 63 6.03 -2.87 -16.69
N LEU A 64 5.66 -2.94 -15.41
CA LEU A 64 4.31 -3.19 -14.94
C LEU A 64 3.87 -2.08 -13.99
N GLU A 65 2.64 -1.62 -14.16
CA GLU A 65 2.03 -0.57 -13.35
C GLU A 65 0.72 -1.09 -12.77
N PHE A 66 0.59 -1.02 -11.45
CA PHE A 66 -0.60 -1.46 -10.73
C PHE A 66 -1.13 -0.35 -9.86
N PHE A 67 -2.44 -0.21 -9.70
CA PHE A 67 -2.99 0.49 -8.54
C PHE A 67 -3.44 -0.53 -7.50
N SER A 68 -3.28 -0.22 -6.21
CA SER A 68 -3.70 -1.12 -5.14
C SER A 68 -4.95 -0.64 -4.40
N THR A 69 -5.73 -1.60 -3.92
CA THR A 69 -6.80 -1.39 -2.94
C THR A 69 -6.46 -2.18 -1.68
N ILE A 70 -6.55 -1.52 -0.52
CA ILE A 70 -6.42 -2.18 0.78
C ILE A 70 -7.82 -2.31 1.39
N ALA A 71 -8.28 -3.54 1.57
CA ALA A 71 -9.52 -3.87 2.27
C ALA A 71 -9.20 -4.35 3.69
N THR A 72 -9.76 -3.69 4.70
CA THR A 72 -9.61 -4.07 6.12
C THR A 72 -10.87 -4.77 6.61
N LEU A 73 -10.74 -5.96 7.18
CA LEU A 73 -11.86 -6.71 7.75
C LEU A 73 -12.17 -6.23 9.17
N GLY A 74 -13.17 -5.35 9.29
CA GLY A 74 -13.38 -4.49 10.47
C GLY A 74 -14.06 -5.08 11.71
N THR A 75 -14.22 -6.40 11.86
CA THR A 75 -14.76 -6.95 13.13
C THR A 75 -14.36 -8.42 13.33
N PRO A 76 -13.19 -8.70 13.90
CA PRO A 76 -12.89 -10.02 14.44
C PRO A 76 -13.60 -10.15 15.79
N TYR A 77 -14.66 -10.98 15.89
CA TYR A 77 -15.32 -11.23 17.17
C TYR A 77 -14.46 -12.11 18.09
N ASP A 78 -13.50 -12.86 17.54
CA ASP A 78 -12.65 -13.77 18.31
C ASP A 78 -11.37 -14.16 17.55
N ILE A 79 -10.52 -13.18 17.25
CA ILE A 79 -9.13 -13.47 16.85
C ILE A 79 -8.23 -12.45 17.51
N THR A 80 -7.52 -12.91 18.54
CA THR A 80 -6.52 -12.19 19.30
C THR A 80 -5.53 -11.49 18.35
N LEU A 81 -5.60 -10.16 18.29
CA LEU A 81 -4.69 -9.25 17.57
C LEU A 81 -4.27 -9.70 16.16
N GLN A 82 -5.03 -9.27 15.15
CA GLN A 82 -4.54 -8.65 13.91
C GLN A 82 -5.76 -8.26 13.06
N GLU A 83 -5.83 -6.99 12.64
CA GLU A 83 -6.75 -6.61 11.56
C GLU A 83 -6.28 -7.31 10.28
N LEU A 84 -7.07 -8.26 9.77
CA LEU A 84 -6.77 -8.85 8.48
C LEU A 84 -6.94 -7.76 7.41
N ARG A 85 -5.84 -7.45 6.71
CA ARG A 85 -5.81 -6.54 5.57
C ARG A 85 -5.52 -7.33 4.31
N ILE A 86 -6.39 -7.20 3.32
CA ILE A 86 -6.21 -7.77 2.00
C ILE A 86 -5.80 -6.64 1.08
N GLU A 87 -4.63 -6.77 0.46
CA GLU A 87 -4.19 -5.87 -0.60
C GLU A 87 -4.42 -6.53 -1.96
N CYS A 88 -5.09 -5.82 -2.85
CA CYS A 88 -5.35 -6.25 -4.22
C CYS A 88 -4.65 -5.31 -5.19
N LEU A 89 -3.82 -5.84 -6.10
CA LEU A 89 -3.19 -5.08 -7.18
C LEU A 89 -3.95 -5.28 -8.48
N PHE A 90 -4.30 -4.18 -9.15
CA PHE A 90 -5.02 -4.17 -10.42
C PHE A 90 -4.16 -3.52 -11.50
N PRO A 91 -4.06 -4.09 -12.72
CA PRO A 91 -3.32 -3.47 -13.81
C PRO A 91 -3.80 -2.03 -14.04
N ALA A 92 -2.86 -1.09 -14.08
CA ALA A 92 -3.15 0.31 -14.34
C ALA A 92 -3.19 0.64 -15.85
N ASN A 93 -2.74 -0.28 -16.70
CA ASN A 93 -2.74 -0.15 -18.16
C ASN A 93 -2.78 -1.51 -18.88
N ASP A 94 -3.17 -1.49 -20.15
CA ASP A 94 -3.33 -2.69 -21.00
C ASP A 94 -2.01 -3.47 -21.16
N ASN A 95 -0.87 -2.77 -21.19
CA ASN A 95 0.45 -3.41 -21.28
C ASN A 95 0.72 -4.29 -20.05
N THR A 96 0.36 -3.81 -18.86
CA THR A 96 0.50 -4.56 -17.61
C THR A 96 -0.44 -5.75 -17.59
N GLU A 97 -1.69 -5.59 -18.04
CA GLU A 97 -2.65 -6.70 -18.12
C GLU A 97 -2.13 -7.82 -19.03
N HIS A 98 -1.59 -7.48 -20.21
CA HIS A 98 -1.04 -8.44 -21.15
C HIS A 98 0.24 -9.12 -20.62
N ASN A 99 1.13 -8.36 -19.99
CA ASN A 99 2.44 -8.86 -19.57
C ASN A 99 2.42 -9.59 -18.22
N TRP A 100 1.44 -9.30 -17.36
CA TRP A 100 1.29 -9.98 -16.05
C TRP A 100 1.14 -11.49 -16.19
N GLU A 101 0.45 -11.97 -17.23
CA GLU A 101 0.35 -13.41 -17.50
C GLU A 101 1.70 -14.10 -17.70
N GLN A 102 2.69 -13.38 -18.23
CA GLN A 102 4.03 -13.91 -18.47
C GLN A 102 4.78 -14.12 -17.14
N ILE A 103 4.49 -13.30 -16.12
CA ILE A 103 5.07 -13.47 -14.78
C ILE A 103 4.50 -14.70 -14.08
N LEU A 104 3.19 -14.96 -14.19
CA LEU A 104 2.56 -16.12 -13.55
C LEU A 104 3.01 -17.47 -14.13
N LYS A 105 3.51 -17.47 -15.37
CA LYS A 105 3.93 -18.66 -16.10
C LYS A 105 5.44 -18.94 -16.01
N SER A 106 6.21 -18.11 -15.29
CA SER A 106 7.67 -18.24 -15.11
C SER A 106 8.04 -18.87 -13.77
#